data_AF-A0A842R817-F1
#
_entry.id   AF-A0A842R817-F1
#
_cell.length_a   1.000
_cell.length_b   1.000
_cell.length_c   1.000
_cell.angle_alpha   90.00
_cell.angle_beta   90.00
_cell.angle_gamma   90.00
#
_symmetry.space_group_name_H-M   'P 1'
#
loop_
_entity.id
_entity.type
_entity.pdbx_description
1 polymer ?
#
loop_
_entity_poly.entity_id
_entity_poly.type
_entity_poly.pdbx_seq_one_letter_code
_entity_poly.pdbx_strand_id
1 'polypeptide(L)'
;MARKKKKKKMSSRDIRNFTNKKINKVRMLLDSGKELESIVYLFHILAWLIEEKYEIKKTPSDTIKEFFTSLVMKQTIPADNVHPFVSLFEELLYSHHELPGNTLAKFQEKWATLYKDVIGDTPPSI
;
A
#
# COMPACT_ATOMS: atom_id res chain seq x y z
N MET A 1 -8.28 29.70 17.22
CA MET A 1 -8.59 28.83 16.06
C MET A 1 -7.31 28.53 15.29
N ALA A 2 -6.80 27.29 15.35
CA ALA A 2 -5.58 26.92 14.66
C ALA A 2 -5.85 26.83 13.14
N ARG A 3 -5.20 27.68 12.33
CA ARG A 3 -5.20 27.55 10.87
C ARG A 3 -4.62 26.19 10.50
N LYS A 4 -5.45 25.24 10.05
CA LYS A 4 -4.99 24.00 9.41
C LYS A 4 -4.12 24.43 8.21
N LYS A 5 -2.80 24.28 8.32
CA LYS A 5 -1.88 24.44 7.19
C LYS A 5 -2.35 23.47 6.11
N LYS A 6 -2.77 23.98 4.94
CA LYS A 6 -3.03 23.13 3.77
C LYS A 6 -1.75 22.34 3.50
N LYS A 7 -1.80 21.01 3.62
CA LYS A 7 -0.68 20.15 3.23
C LYS A 7 -0.39 20.44 1.76
N LYS A 8 0.86 20.80 1.46
CA LYS A 8 1.31 20.98 0.07
C LYS A 8 1.31 19.57 -0.54
N LYS A 9 0.50 19.34 -1.59
CA LYS A 9 0.50 18.06 -2.31
C LYS A 9 1.94 17.74 -2.73
N MET A 10 2.46 16.60 -2.29
CA MET A 10 3.81 16.15 -2.66
C MET A 10 3.91 16.00 -4.18
N SER A 11 5.05 16.39 -4.74
CA SER A 11 5.29 16.16 -6.17
C SER A 11 5.46 14.67 -6.44
N SER A 12 5.24 14.24 -7.68
CA SER A 12 5.51 12.86 -8.12
C SER A 12 6.95 12.44 -7.83
N ARG A 13 7.92 13.36 -7.98
CA ARG A 13 9.33 13.14 -7.64
C ARG A 13 9.53 12.89 -6.16
N ASP A 14 8.85 13.64 -5.29
CA ASP A 14 8.95 13.46 -3.84
C ASP A 14 8.32 12.12 -3.41
N ILE A 15 7.19 11.75 -4.01
CA ILE A 15 6.53 10.45 -3.79
C ILE A 15 7.46 9.30 -4.18
N ARG A 16 8.11 9.40 -5.34
CA ARG A 16 9.05 8.37 -5.81
C ARG A 16 10.28 8.27 -4.91
N ASN A 17 10.86 9.40 -4.50
CA ASN A 17 11.99 9.42 -3.57
C ASN A 17 11.63 8.85 -2.19
N PHE A 18 10.44 9.16 -1.68
CA PHE A 18 9.93 8.55 -0.46
C PHE A 18 9.76 7.04 -0.61
N THR A 19 9.11 6.60 -1.70
CA THR A 19 8.87 5.18 -1.99
C THR A 19 10.20 4.42 -2.07
N ASN A 20 11.19 4.94 -2.80
CA ASN A 20 12.54 4.35 -2.91
C ASN A 20 13.17 4.06 -1.54
N LYS A 21 13.14 5.04 -0.62
CA LYS A 21 13.71 4.86 0.73
C LYS A 21 12.99 3.77 1.52
N LYS A 22 11.68 3.61 1.31
CA LYS A 22 10.86 2.61 1.99
C LYS A 22 11.05 1.22 1.38
N ILE A 23 11.22 1.12 0.06
CA ILE A 23 11.50 -0.15 -0.63
C ILE A 23 12.84 -0.76 -0.19
N ASN A 24 13.87 0.04 0.13
CA ASN A 24 15.09 -0.50 0.71
C ASN A 24 14.83 -1.29 2.01
N LYS A 25 13.89 -0.84 2.84
CA LYS A 25 13.50 -1.59 4.04
C LYS A 25 12.72 -2.86 3.70
N VAL A 26 11.90 -2.86 2.65
CA VAL A 26 11.22 -4.07 2.16
C VAL A 26 12.26 -5.11 1.74
N ARG A 27 13.27 -4.72 0.94
CA ARG A 27 14.36 -5.60 0.53
C ARG A 27 15.09 -6.21 1.71
N MET A 28 15.48 -5.39 2.70
CA MET A 28 16.14 -5.90 3.91
C MET A 28 15.28 -6.91 4.69
N LEU A 29 13.96 -6.73 4.72
CA LEU A 29 13.05 -7.70 5.35
C LEU A 29 13.01 -9.01 4.57
N LEU A 30 12.94 -8.94 3.23
CA LEU A 30 12.99 -10.11 2.36
C LEU A 30 14.31 -10.88 2.49
N ASP A 31 15.45 -10.18 2.46
CA ASP A 31 16.78 -10.77 2.64
C ASP A 31 16.94 -11.47 4.01
N SER A 32 16.19 -11.02 5.00
CA SER A 32 16.17 -11.58 6.36
C SER A 32 15.13 -12.70 6.54
N GLY A 33 14.44 -13.13 5.47
CA GLY A 33 13.36 -14.13 5.52
C GLY A 33 12.07 -13.65 6.17
N LYS A 34 11.91 -12.33 6.40
CA LYS A 34 10.75 -11.71 7.05
C LYS A 34 9.71 -11.27 6.03
N GLU A 35 9.20 -12.26 5.29
CA GLU A 35 8.32 -12.02 4.15
C GLU A 35 6.99 -11.40 4.58
N LEU A 36 6.36 -11.89 5.65
CA LEU A 36 5.08 -11.34 6.14
C LEU A 36 5.23 -9.88 6.57
N GLU A 37 6.31 -9.53 7.28
CA GLU A 37 6.60 -8.14 7.64
C GLU A 37 6.85 -7.27 6.42
N SER A 38 7.46 -7.81 5.36
CA SER A 38 7.66 -7.10 4.10
C SER A 38 6.30 -6.73 3.45
N ILE A 39 5.34 -7.65 3.48
CA ILE A 39 3.97 -7.50 2.97
C ILE A 39 3.21 -6.44 3.77
N VAL A 40 3.29 -6.53 5.09
CA VAL A 40 2.73 -5.51 6.00
C VAL A 40 3.35 -4.14 5.71
N TYR A 41 4.66 -4.07 5.49
CA TYR A 41 5.34 -2.81 5.20
C TYR A 41 4.89 -2.21 3.86
N LEU A 42 4.72 -3.04 2.82
CA LEU A 42 4.18 -2.65 1.52
C LEU A 42 2.77 -2.07 1.63
N PHE A 43 1.89 -2.68 2.43
CA PHE A 43 0.57 -2.12 2.73
C PHE A 43 0.68 -0.74 3.37
N HIS A 44 1.57 -0.54 4.36
CA HIS A 44 1.74 0.75 5.02
C HIS A 44 2.24 1.85 4.07
N ILE A 45 3.12 1.50 3.13
CA ILE A 45 3.55 2.43 2.07
C ILE A 45 2.33 2.86 1.26
N LEU A 46 1.50 1.91 0.83
CA LEU A 46 0.34 2.18 -0.01
C LEU A 46 -0.72 3.00 0.73
N ALA A 47 -1.00 2.69 1.99
CA ALA A 47 -1.91 3.45 2.84
C ALA A 47 -1.44 4.90 3.03
N TRP A 48 -0.13 5.11 3.26
CA TRP A 48 0.44 6.44 3.38
C TRP A 48 0.33 7.24 2.08
N LEU A 49 0.57 6.59 0.94
CA LEU A 49 0.43 7.22 -0.37
C LEU A 49 -1.02 7.64 -0.68
N ILE A 50 -1.98 6.80 -0.30
CA ILE A 50 -3.40 7.11 -0.39
C ILE A 50 -3.75 8.32 0.50
N GLU A 51 -3.25 8.36 1.73
CA GLU A 51 -3.47 9.51 2.64
C GLU A 51 -2.89 10.80 2.04
N GLU A 52 -1.69 10.76 1.50
CA GLU A 52 -1.05 11.96 0.93
C GLU A 52 -1.69 12.41 -0.39
N LYS A 53 -2.15 11.49 -1.24
CA LYS A 53 -2.73 11.85 -2.55
C LYS A 53 -4.21 12.22 -2.47
N TYR A 54 -4.99 11.48 -1.69
CA TYR A 54 -6.44 11.57 -1.67
C TYR A 54 -7.01 12.14 -0.36
N GLU A 55 -6.15 12.43 0.63
CA GLU A 55 -6.58 12.85 1.98
C GLU A 55 -7.52 11.82 2.65
N ILE A 56 -7.44 10.57 2.21
CA ILE A 56 -8.17 9.43 2.78
C ILE A 56 -7.26 8.76 3.78
N LYS A 57 -7.57 8.92 5.07
CA LYS A 57 -6.80 8.34 6.16
C LYS A 57 -7.51 7.13 6.72
N LYS A 58 -6.77 6.03 6.93
CA LYS A 58 -7.24 4.89 7.71
C LYS A 58 -7.37 5.30 9.19
N THR A 59 -8.56 5.19 9.75
CA THR A 59 -8.74 5.36 11.20
C THR A 59 -8.37 4.08 11.96
N PRO A 60 -8.08 4.15 13.27
CA PRO A 60 -7.84 2.96 14.08
C PRO A 60 -9.05 2.02 14.11
N SER A 61 -10.26 2.56 14.01
CA SER A 61 -11.52 1.80 14.01
C SER A 61 -11.82 1.17 12.66
N ASP A 62 -11.26 1.69 11.56
CA ASP A 62 -11.50 1.14 10.23
C ASP A 62 -10.82 -0.22 10.08
N THR A 63 -11.53 -1.18 9.50
CA THR A 63 -10.93 -2.39 8.94
C THR A 63 -10.11 -2.05 7.69
N ILE A 64 -9.25 -2.98 7.26
CA ILE A 64 -8.50 -2.85 5.98
C ILE A 64 -9.49 -2.69 4.83
N LYS A 65 -10.53 -3.53 4.81
CA LYS A 65 -11.59 -3.50 3.81
C LYS A 65 -12.35 -2.17 3.77
N GLU A 66 -12.73 -1.59 4.91
CA GLU A 66 -13.42 -0.29 4.95
C GLU A 66 -12.55 0.86 4.43
N PHE A 67 -11.26 0.86 4.77
CA PHE A 67 -10.31 1.84 4.25
C PHE A 67 -10.23 1.81 2.73
N PHE A 68 -10.08 0.63 2.14
CA PHE A 68 -9.98 0.46 0.70
C PHE A 68 -11.33 0.62 -0.02
N THR A 69 -12.44 0.28 0.64
CA THR A 69 -13.79 0.58 0.11
C THR A 69 -13.98 2.09 0.02
N SER A 70 -13.52 2.84 1.03
CA SER A 70 -13.54 4.32 0.99
C SER A 70 -12.71 4.88 -0.16
N LEU A 71 -11.59 4.24 -0.52
CA LEU A 71 -10.79 4.61 -1.68
C LEU A 71 -11.56 4.44 -2.98
N VAL A 72 -12.18 3.27 -3.20
CA VAL A 72 -12.99 2.97 -4.41
C VAL A 72 -14.23 3.85 -4.50
N MET A 73 -14.90 4.16 -3.38
CA MET A 73 -16.09 4.99 -3.40
C MET A 73 -15.78 6.47 -3.65
N LYS A 74 -14.65 6.97 -3.15
CA LYS A 74 -14.28 8.39 -3.23
C LYS A 74 -13.43 8.71 -4.45
N GLN A 75 -12.78 7.72 -5.05
CA GLN A 75 -11.85 7.89 -6.17
C GLN A 75 -12.19 6.90 -7.27
N THR A 76 -11.85 7.24 -8.51
CA THR A 76 -12.10 6.41 -9.70
C THR A 76 -11.09 5.26 -9.82
N ILE A 77 -10.73 4.62 -8.70
CA ILE A 77 -9.84 3.46 -8.68
C ILE A 77 -10.68 2.20 -8.90
N PRO A 78 -10.31 1.30 -9.84
CA PRO A 78 -11.08 0.10 -10.13
C PRO A 78 -11.21 -0.82 -8.91
N ALA A 79 -12.44 -1.15 -8.56
CA ALA A 79 -12.74 -2.13 -7.51
C ALA A 79 -12.09 -3.50 -7.81
N ASP A 80 -12.00 -3.86 -9.09
CA ASP A 80 -11.38 -5.10 -9.58
C ASP A 80 -9.89 -5.21 -9.24
N ASN A 81 -9.19 -4.09 -9.02
CA ASN A 81 -7.78 -4.10 -8.61
C ASN A 81 -7.65 -4.04 -7.09
N VAL A 82 -8.57 -3.35 -6.42
CA VAL A 82 -8.54 -3.15 -4.96
C VAL A 82 -8.99 -4.40 -4.21
N HIS A 83 -10.11 -5.01 -4.57
CA HIS A 83 -10.66 -6.14 -3.82
C HIS A 83 -9.71 -7.36 -3.78
N PRO A 84 -9.10 -7.80 -4.90
CA PRO A 84 -8.16 -8.91 -4.86
C PRO A 84 -6.90 -8.61 -4.07
N PHE A 85 -6.46 -7.34 -4.03
CA PHE A 85 -5.33 -6.93 -3.19
C PHE A 85 -5.69 -7.03 -1.70
N VAL A 86 -6.85 -6.52 -1.30
CA VAL A 86 -7.33 -6.55 0.09
C VAL A 86 -7.53 -7.97 0.57
N SER A 87 -8.24 -8.81 -0.20
CA SER A 87 -8.48 -10.20 0.18
C SER A 87 -7.19 -10.97 0.35
N LEU A 88 -6.23 -10.81 -0.57
CA LEU A 88 -4.92 -11.43 -0.45
C LEU A 88 -4.17 -10.91 0.78
N PHE A 89 -4.19 -9.60 1.05
CA PHE A 89 -3.52 -9.04 2.23
C PHE A 89 -4.12 -9.59 3.55
N GLU A 90 -5.44 -9.63 3.66
CA GLU A 90 -6.14 -10.16 4.84
C GLU A 90 -5.86 -11.66 5.01
N GLU A 91 -5.93 -12.44 3.93
CA GLU A 91 -5.58 -13.87 3.96
C GLU A 91 -4.17 -14.09 4.50
N LEU A 92 -3.19 -13.30 4.03
CA LEU A 92 -1.80 -13.44 4.47
C LEU A 92 -1.59 -12.98 5.91
N LEU A 93 -2.25 -11.89 6.32
CA LEU A 93 -2.14 -11.34 7.67
C LEU A 93 -2.72 -12.29 8.72
N TYR A 94 -3.80 -12.99 8.39
CA TYR A 94 -4.47 -13.93 9.29
C TYR A 94 -4.05 -15.39 9.06
N SER A 95 -3.21 -15.67 8.05
CA SER A 95 -2.61 -16.98 7.91
C SER A 95 -1.61 -17.22 9.04
N HIS A 96 -1.82 -18.31 9.80
CA HIS A 96 -0.92 -18.76 10.85
C HIS A 96 0.24 -19.61 10.31
N HIS A 97 0.40 -19.68 8.99
CA HIS A 97 1.32 -20.59 8.29
C HIS A 97 2.31 -19.82 7.42
N GLU A 98 3.41 -20.49 7.06
CA GLU A 98 4.39 -19.96 6.11
C GLU A 98 3.73 -19.60 4.77
N LEU A 99 4.22 -18.54 4.14
CA LEU A 99 3.71 -18.09 2.84
C LEU A 99 3.99 -19.18 1.80
N PRO A 100 2.98 -19.63 1.03
CA PRO A 100 3.23 -20.52 -0.09
C PRO A 100 4.21 -19.84 -1.07
N GLY A 101 5.15 -20.60 -1.64
CA GLY A 101 6.34 -20.02 -2.30
C GLY A 101 6.10 -18.99 -3.42
N ASN A 102 4.94 -18.97 -4.07
CA ASN A 102 4.59 -17.98 -5.10
C ASN A 102 3.70 -16.82 -4.61
N THR A 103 3.34 -16.79 -3.33
CA THR A 103 2.36 -15.84 -2.81
C THR A 103 2.95 -14.44 -2.66
N LEU A 104 4.22 -14.33 -2.28
CA LEU A 104 4.92 -13.04 -2.21
C LEU A 104 4.97 -12.36 -3.58
N ALA A 105 5.35 -13.08 -4.64
CA ALA A 105 5.40 -12.55 -6.00
C ALA A 105 4.03 -12.06 -6.47
N LYS A 106 2.96 -12.86 -6.24
CA LYS A 106 1.57 -12.45 -6.53
C LYS A 106 1.16 -11.21 -5.76
N PHE A 107 1.56 -11.10 -4.49
CA PHE A 107 1.27 -9.92 -3.67
C PHE A 107 1.98 -8.68 -4.23
N GLN A 108 3.27 -8.79 -4.56
CA GLN A 108 4.05 -7.69 -5.15
C GLN A 108 3.47 -7.21 -6.48
N GLU A 109 2.97 -8.12 -7.32
CA GLU A 109 2.30 -7.78 -8.59
C GLU A 109 1.00 -6.99 -8.37
N LYS A 110 0.15 -7.46 -7.45
CA LYS A 110 -1.09 -6.75 -7.09
C LYS A 110 -0.80 -5.41 -6.44
N TRP A 111 0.22 -5.35 -5.58
CA TRP A 111 0.69 -4.12 -4.96
C TRP A 111 1.18 -3.12 -6.02
N ALA A 112 1.96 -3.57 -7.00
CA ALA A 112 2.48 -2.70 -8.06
C ALA A 112 1.36 -2.17 -8.97
N THR A 113 0.37 -3.00 -9.26
CA THR A 113 -0.83 -2.61 -10.01
C THR A 113 -1.58 -1.52 -9.26
N LEU A 114 -1.88 -1.74 -7.98
CA LEU A 114 -2.60 -0.77 -7.17
C LEU A 114 -1.78 0.50 -6.91
N TYR A 115 -0.45 0.40 -6.77
CA TYR A 115 0.45 1.55 -6.71
C TYR A 115 0.31 2.40 -7.96
N LYS A 116 0.29 1.78 -9.15
CA LYS A 116 0.14 2.48 -10.42
C LYS A 116 -1.22 3.17 -10.53
N ASP A 117 -2.29 2.53 -10.09
CA ASP A 117 -3.62 3.16 -10.07
C ASP A 117 -3.69 4.34 -9.08
N VAL A 118 -3.06 4.17 -7.91
CA VAL A 118 -3.00 5.21 -6.88
C VAL A 118 -2.11 6.35 -7.33
N ILE A 119 -0.91 6.12 -7.86
CA ILE A 119 0.09 7.17 -8.12
C ILE A 119 0.06 7.69 -9.55
N GLY A 120 -0.23 6.83 -10.52
CA GLY A 120 -0.12 7.10 -11.96
C GLY A 120 1.27 6.82 -12.54
N ASP A 121 2.16 6.20 -11.77
CA ASP A 121 3.53 5.83 -12.18
C ASP A 121 3.84 4.41 -11.67
N THR A 122 4.83 3.75 -12.27
CA THR A 122 5.32 2.44 -11.82
C THR A 122 6.08 2.58 -10.51
N PRO A 123 5.92 1.64 -9.56
CA PRO A 123 6.72 1.66 -8.34
C PRO A 123 8.19 1.35 -8.64
N PRO A 124 9.10 1.68 -7.70
CA PRO A 124 10.46 1.14 -7.72
C PRO A 124 10.43 -0.39 -7.65
N SER A 125 11.36 -1.05 -8.34
CA SER A 125 11.53 -2.50 -8.26
C SER A 125 11.77 -2.93 -6.82
N ILE A 126 11.06 -3.95 -6.37
CA ILE A 126 11.25 -4.57 -5.05
C ILE A 126 12.38 -5.58 -5.20
#